data_AF-A0A542YRB6-F1
#
_entry.id   AF-A0A542YRB6-F1
#
_cell.length_a   1.000
_cell.length_b   1.000
_cell.length_c   1.000
_cell.angle_alpha   90.00
_cell.angle_beta   90.00
_cell.angle_gamma   90.00
#
_symmetry.space_group_name_H-M   'P 1'
#
loop_
_entity.id
_entity.type
_entity.pdbx_description
1 polymer ?
#
loop_
_entity_poly.entity_id
_entity_poly.type
_entity_poly.pdbx_seq_one_letter_code
_entity_poly.pdbx_strand_id
1 'polypeptide(L)'
;MDNPSTEVESTDQVVVESRVGPARTSAYEDMAVLALAEVEGLWGSGAVARPVRLVLPADGAAFAGLTGHAEDESEVPASTVGSGPRARVVIHPDAWDRLSPAGRQAVLTHEVTHLAMQGDGPVPGWFGEGLAEYTAHRRSTLSPQEIAGSALDAVRQGSLPTGWPGAVPATGGTGGQWQGYATAWLACLYIAREYSEDDLVTLYRTVQDGRSWEQAVPAVLGVSDEELLTGWQHWLTDLVARS
;
A
#
# COMPACT_ATOMS: atom_id res chain seq x y z
N MET A 1 11.88 38.88 7.57
CA MET A 1 11.97 37.53 7.00
C MET A 1 10.56 36.99 7.01
N ASP A 2 9.88 37.10 5.87
CA ASP A 2 8.52 36.57 5.73
C ASP A 2 8.57 35.06 5.82
N ASN A 3 7.80 34.50 6.75
CA ASN A 3 7.58 33.06 6.83
C ASN A 3 6.64 32.72 5.66
N PRO A 4 7.04 31.91 4.67
CA PRO A 4 6.15 31.57 3.56
C PRO A 4 4.91 30.87 4.14
N SER A 5 3.76 31.52 3.98
CA SER A 5 2.49 31.05 4.54
C SER A 5 2.11 29.73 3.89
N THR A 6 1.71 28.74 4.70
CA THR A 6 1.16 27.47 4.19
C THR A 6 -0.19 27.74 3.55
N GLU A 7 -0.35 27.34 2.29
CA GLU A 7 -1.64 27.33 1.60
C GLU A 7 -2.37 26.03 1.92
N VAL A 8 -3.67 26.14 2.21
CA VAL A 8 -4.56 25.02 2.49
C VAL A 8 -5.71 25.09 1.49
N GLU A 9 -5.77 24.10 0.60
CA GLU A 9 -6.91 23.88 -0.28
C GLU A 9 -7.69 22.68 0.25
N SER A 10 -9.02 22.76 0.21
CA SER A 10 -9.90 21.78 0.85
C SER A 10 -11.21 21.60 0.10
N THR A 11 -11.54 20.34 -0.15
CA THR A 11 -12.91 19.84 -0.30
C THR A 11 -13.36 19.15 0.99
N ASP A 12 -14.62 18.74 1.07
CA ASP A 12 -15.11 17.89 2.18
C ASP A 12 -14.40 16.52 2.23
N GLN A 13 -13.64 16.16 1.18
CA GLN A 13 -12.99 14.86 1.02
C GLN A 13 -11.48 14.92 1.27
N VAL A 14 -10.80 15.96 0.80
CA VAL A 14 -9.33 16.06 0.82
C VAL A 14 -8.90 17.44 1.33
N VAL A 15 -7.82 17.46 2.10
CA VAL A 15 -7.10 18.68 2.51
C VAL A 15 -5.65 18.53 2.09
N VAL A 16 -5.13 19.52 1.35
CA VAL A 16 -3.71 19.56 0.96
C VAL A 16 -3.02 20.70 1.69
N GLU A 17 -2.05 20.36 2.54
CA GLU A 17 -1.19 21.31 3.26
C GLU A 17 0.10 21.50 2.47
N SER A 18 0.28 22.66 1.83
CA SER A 18 1.44 22.88 0.96
C SER A 18 1.97 24.31 0.96
N ARG A 19 3.15 24.49 0.35
CA ARG A 19 3.69 25.80 -0.06
C ARG A 19 3.84 25.91 -1.58
N VAL A 20 3.26 24.97 -2.33
CA VAL A 20 3.31 24.96 -3.79
C VAL A 20 2.13 25.73 -4.37
N GLY A 21 2.26 26.25 -5.59
CA GLY A 21 1.20 27.05 -6.21
C GLY A 21 -0.08 26.25 -6.50
N PRO A 22 -1.22 26.95 -6.68
CA PRO A 22 -2.56 26.34 -6.69
C PRO A 22 -2.75 25.24 -7.73
N ALA A 23 -2.19 25.39 -8.94
CA ALA A 23 -2.30 24.36 -9.98
C ALA A 23 -1.64 23.02 -9.59
N ARG A 24 -0.56 23.05 -8.80
CA ARG A 24 0.09 21.82 -8.30
C ARG A 24 -0.74 21.23 -7.17
N THR A 25 -1.32 22.06 -6.31
CA THR A 25 -2.22 21.65 -5.21
C THR A 25 -3.46 20.92 -5.75
N SER A 26 -4.16 21.47 -6.74
CA SER A 26 -5.34 20.84 -7.33
C SER A 26 -5.01 19.47 -7.97
N ALA A 27 -3.83 19.30 -8.57
CA ALA A 27 -3.42 18.02 -9.13
C ALA A 27 -3.24 16.92 -8.05
N TYR A 28 -2.75 17.29 -6.86
CA TYR A 28 -2.69 16.35 -5.72
C TYR A 28 -4.07 16.01 -5.18
N GLU A 29 -4.97 16.99 -5.13
CA GLU A 29 -6.36 16.77 -4.74
C GLU A 29 -7.06 15.79 -5.67
N ASP A 30 -6.97 15.99 -6.99
CA ASP A 30 -7.55 15.08 -7.99
C ASP A 30 -7.05 13.64 -7.82
N MET A 31 -5.74 13.46 -7.61
CA MET A 31 -5.15 12.14 -7.37
C MET A 31 -5.65 11.52 -6.05
N ALA A 32 -5.81 12.30 -4.99
CA ALA A 32 -6.30 11.81 -3.70
C ALA A 32 -7.79 11.46 -3.73
N VAL A 33 -8.61 12.20 -4.47
CA VAL A 33 -10.02 11.85 -4.70
C VAL A 33 -10.11 10.51 -5.45
N LEU A 34 -9.28 10.30 -6.48
CA LEU A 34 -9.23 9.03 -7.19
C LEU A 34 -8.73 7.89 -6.28
N ALA A 35 -7.67 8.12 -5.51
CA ALA A 35 -7.15 7.14 -4.55
C ALA A 35 -8.22 6.74 -3.52
N LEU A 36 -8.93 7.72 -2.95
CA LEU A 36 -10.03 7.48 -2.01
C LEU A 36 -11.14 6.63 -2.64
N ALA A 37 -11.51 6.91 -3.89
CA ALA A 37 -12.52 6.13 -4.60
C ALA A 37 -12.07 4.67 -4.89
N GLU A 38 -10.80 4.46 -5.22
CA GLU A 38 -10.24 3.11 -5.41
C GLU A 38 -10.22 2.33 -4.10
N VAL A 39 -9.76 2.95 -3.01
CA VAL A 39 -9.71 2.34 -1.67
C VAL A 39 -11.12 1.98 -1.19
N GLU A 40 -12.07 2.92 -1.20
CA GLU A 40 -13.44 2.61 -0.77
C GLU A 40 -14.18 1.64 -1.70
N GLY A 41 -13.75 1.54 -2.96
CA GLY A 41 -14.24 0.54 -3.90
C GLY A 41 -13.86 -0.90 -3.54
N LEU A 42 -12.88 -1.12 -2.66
CA LEU A 42 -12.50 -2.43 -2.11
C LEU A 42 -12.89 -2.55 -0.62
N TRP A 43 -12.57 -1.52 0.17
CA TRP A 43 -12.75 -1.53 1.62
C TRP A 43 -14.16 -1.19 2.07
N GLY A 44 -14.99 -0.68 1.16
CA GLY A 44 -16.34 -0.22 1.43
C GLY A 44 -16.41 1.30 1.64
N SER A 45 -17.59 1.86 1.35
CA SER A 45 -17.88 3.28 1.52
C SER A 45 -17.67 3.72 2.98
N GLY A 46 -16.92 4.80 3.18
CA GLY A 46 -16.63 5.34 4.51
C GLY A 46 -15.48 4.65 5.25
N ALA A 47 -14.76 3.71 4.63
CA ALA A 47 -13.64 3.03 5.25
C ALA A 47 -12.47 3.97 5.59
N VAL A 48 -12.32 5.07 4.85
CA VAL A 48 -11.30 6.09 5.11
C VAL A 48 -11.94 7.29 5.80
N ALA A 49 -11.37 7.69 6.93
CA ALA A 49 -11.79 8.89 7.64
C ALA A 49 -11.51 10.14 6.78
N ARG A 50 -12.53 11.00 6.66
CA ARG A 50 -12.43 12.26 5.92
C ARG A 50 -12.21 13.46 6.86
N PRO A 51 -11.53 14.51 6.39
CA PRO A 51 -10.85 14.60 5.10
C PRO A 51 -9.53 13.81 5.09
N VAL A 52 -9.17 13.26 3.94
CA VAL A 52 -7.81 12.73 3.67
C VAL A 52 -6.84 13.90 3.68
N ARG A 53 -5.83 13.88 4.55
CA ARG A 53 -4.84 14.95 4.67
C ARG A 53 -3.58 14.59 3.91
N LEU A 54 -3.21 15.41 2.93
CA LEU A 54 -1.91 15.35 2.27
C LEU A 54 -1.01 16.47 2.78
N VAL A 55 0.25 16.15 3.08
CA VAL A 55 1.26 17.13 3.47
C VAL A 55 2.36 17.13 2.43
N LEU A 56 2.64 18.30 1.86
CA LEU A 56 3.70 18.52 0.86
C LEU A 56 4.84 19.32 1.52
N PRO A 57 5.78 18.65 2.21
CA PRO A 57 6.94 19.30 2.80
C PRO A 57 7.81 20.00 1.75
N ALA A 58 8.58 20.99 2.20
CA ALA A 58 9.41 21.82 1.31
C ALA A 58 10.62 21.07 0.73
N ASP A 59 11.16 20.10 1.48
CA ASP A 59 12.37 19.35 1.16
C ASP A 59 12.38 17.98 1.89
N GLY A 60 13.39 17.15 1.60
CA GLY A 60 13.58 15.84 2.23
C GLY A 60 13.82 15.92 3.75
N ALA A 61 14.43 17.00 4.26
CA ALA A 61 14.63 17.17 5.71
C ALA A 61 13.31 17.38 6.45
N ALA A 62 12.40 18.19 5.89
CA ALA A 62 11.05 18.34 6.42
C ALA A 62 10.23 17.04 6.30
N PHE A 63 10.40 16.26 5.21
CA PHE A 63 9.80 14.94 5.08
C PHE A 63 10.27 13.98 6.19
N ALA A 64 11.58 13.86 6.40
CA ALA A 64 12.17 13.05 7.45
C ALA A 64 11.69 13.47 8.84
N GLY A 65 11.64 14.78 9.12
CA GLY A 65 11.13 15.29 10.40
C GLY A 65 9.65 14.96 10.67
N LEU A 66 8.83 14.82 9.62
CA LEU A 66 7.40 14.48 9.74
C LEU A 66 7.14 12.98 9.84
N THR A 67 8.04 12.15 9.27
CA THR A 67 7.80 10.71 9.08
C THR A 67 8.70 9.81 9.89
N GLY A 68 9.86 10.31 10.34
CA GLY A 68 10.88 9.49 11.01
C GLY A 68 11.77 8.69 10.05
N HIS A 69 11.59 8.82 8.73
CA HIS A 69 12.51 8.29 7.71
C HIS A 69 13.85 9.03 7.71
N ALA A 70 14.87 8.45 7.08
CA ALA A 70 16.15 9.15 6.91
C ALA A 70 16.02 10.28 5.86
N GLU A 71 16.79 11.36 6.03
CA GLU A 71 16.73 12.53 5.12
C GLU A 71 17.14 12.20 3.68
N ASP A 72 18.04 11.24 3.51
CA ASP A 72 18.55 10.78 2.21
C ASP A 72 17.77 9.59 1.65
N GLU A 73 16.68 9.20 2.30
CA GLU A 73 15.81 8.09 1.91
C GLU A 73 14.91 8.47 0.72
N SER A 74 15.57 8.69 -0.41
CA SER A 74 14.91 9.13 -1.63
C SER A 74 14.04 8.05 -2.28
N GLU A 75 14.05 6.81 -1.79
CA GLU A 75 13.31 5.69 -2.39
C GLU A 75 11.87 5.56 -1.87
N VAL A 76 11.50 6.34 -0.84
CA VAL A 76 10.14 6.39 -0.28
C VAL A 76 9.42 7.64 -0.82
N PRO A 77 8.58 7.51 -1.87
CA PRO A 77 7.93 8.65 -2.50
C PRO A 77 6.82 9.29 -1.68
N ALA A 78 6.22 8.54 -0.75
CA ALA A 78 5.21 9.00 0.17
C ALA A 78 5.18 8.09 1.41
N SER A 79 4.57 8.56 2.50
CA SER A 79 4.38 7.75 3.70
C SER A 79 3.16 8.22 4.50
N THR A 80 2.40 7.26 5.01
CA THR A 80 1.29 7.47 5.93
C THR A 80 1.77 7.49 7.37
N VAL A 81 1.42 8.55 8.10
CA VAL A 81 1.91 8.78 9.47
C VAL A 81 0.82 9.26 10.41
N GLY A 82 1.02 8.99 11.70
CA GLY A 82 0.03 9.28 12.72
C GLY A 82 -1.11 8.26 12.73
N SER A 83 -2.12 8.51 13.56
CA SER A 83 -3.25 7.60 13.70
C SER A 83 -4.57 8.34 13.89
N GLY A 84 -5.66 7.68 13.50
CA GLY A 84 -7.02 8.20 13.65
C GLY A 84 -7.16 9.62 13.05
N PRO A 85 -7.72 10.60 13.78
CA PRO A 85 -7.91 11.96 13.26
C PRO A 85 -6.62 12.72 12.89
N ARG A 86 -5.45 12.23 13.34
CA ARG A 86 -4.12 12.81 13.04
C ARG A 86 -3.39 12.08 11.92
N ALA A 87 -3.98 11.01 11.37
CA ALA A 87 -3.42 10.30 10.23
C ALA A 87 -3.37 11.22 9.00
N ARG A 88 -2.27 11.14 8.27
CA ARG A 88 -1.98 11.98 7.10
C ARG A 88 -0.97 11.29 6.20
N VAL A 89 -1.04 11.58 4.91
CA VAL A 89 -0.07 11.12 3.91
C VAL A 89 0.92 12.26 3.67
N VAL A 90 2.22 11.98 3.82
CA VAL A 90 3.30 12.93 3.57
C VAL A 90 3.97 12.55 2.26
N ILE A 91 4.13 13.49 1.33
CA ILE A 91 4.72 13.25 0.01
C ILE A 91 6.18 13.69 0.01
N HIS A 92 7.10 12.83 -0.40
CA HIS A 92 8.51 13.21 -0.53
C HIS A 92 8.70 14.02 -1.83
N PRO A 93 9.13 15.29 -1.77
CA PRO A 93 9.14 16.18 -2.94
C PRO A 93 10.02 15.66 -4.10
N ASP A 94 11.25 15.24 -3.81
CA ASP A 94 12.18 14.81 -4.88
C ASP A 94 11.90 13.39 -5.41
N ALA A 95 11.51 12.47 -4.54
CA ALA A 95 11.19 11.10 -4.90
C ALA A 95 9.91 11.02 -5.75
N TRP A 96 8.90 11.81 -5.37
CA TRP A 96 7.63 11.91 -6.09
C TRP A 96 7.82 12.36 -7.54
N ASP A 97 8.71 13.32 -7.77
CA ASP A 97 8.92 13.89 -9.10
C ASP A 97 9.58 12.91 -10.08
N ARG A 98 10.25 11.86 -9.58
CA ARG A 98 10.84 10.79 -10.42
C ARG A 98 9.84 9.74 -10.89
N LEU A 99 8.68 9.65 -10.26
CA LEU A 99 7.64 8.70 -10.63
C LEU A 99 6.91 9.13 -11.90
N SER A 100 6.48 8.14 -12.69
CA SER A 100 5.50 8.36 -13.76
C SER A 100 4.15 8.77 -13.17
N PRO A 101 3.24 9.39 -13.94
CA PRO A 101 1.89 9.70 -13.47
C PRO A 101 1.13 8.49 -12.90
N ALA A 102 1.24 7.33 -13.56
CA ALA A 102 0.63 6.10 -13.07
C ALA A 102 1.28 5.61 -11.76
N GLY A 103 2.61 5.75 -11.64
CA GLY A 103 3.33 5.42 -10.40
C GLY A 103 2.92 6.31 -9.23
N ARG A 104 2.74 7.61 -9.45
CA ARG A 104 2.24 8.55 -8.43
C ARG A 104 0.85 8.16 -7.95
N GLN A 105 -0.05 7.80 -8.88
CA GLN A 105 -1.39 7.35 -8.52
C GLN A 105 -1.35 6.05 -7.71
N ALA A 106 -0.54 5.07 -8.12
CA ALA A 106 -0.40 3.80 -7.40
C ALA A 106 0.13 4.03 -5.97
N VAL A 107 1.21 4.81 -5.82
CA VAL A 107 1.76 5.18 -4.51
C VAL A 107 0.72 5.90 -3.65
N LEU A 108 -0.02 6.86 -4.20
CA LEU A 108 -1.03 7.56 -3.40
C LEU A 108 -2.16 6.63 -2.95
N THR A 109 -2.62 5.73 -3.83
CA THR A 109 -3.64 4.74 -3.49
C THR A 109 -3.13 3.77 -2.43
N HIS A 110 -1.86 3.35 -2.51
CA HIS A 110 -1.19 2.56 -1.46
C HIS A 110 -1.27 3.30 -0.11
N GLU A 111 -0.81 4.55 -0.04
CA GLU A 111 -0.80 5.31 1.21
C GLU A 111 -2.21 5.61 1.75
N VAL A 112 -3.17 5.92 0.88
CA VAL A 112 -4.57 6.11 1.31
C VAL A 112 -5.16 4.80 1.84
N THR A 113 -4.70 3.64 1.36
CA THR A 113 -5.13 2.34 1.89
C THR A 113 -4.71 2.19 3.36
N HIS A 114 -3.52 2.65 3.74
CA HIS A 114 -3.07 2.63 5.14
C HIS A 114 -4.01 3.43 6.06
N LEU A 115 -4.73 4.43 5.56
CA LEU A 115 -5.75 5.16 6.32
C LEU A 115 -7.02 4.33 6.61
N ALA A 116 -7.32 3.31 5.81
CA ALA A 116 -8.39 2.34 6.09
C ALA A 116 -7.92 1.20 7.03
N MET A 117 -6.61 1.02 7.13
CA MET A 117 -5.92 -0.03 7.88
C MET A 117 -5.49 0.41 9.29
N GLN A 118 -6.15 1.41 9.86
CA GLN A 118 -5.78 1.95 11.17
C GLN A 118 -6.13 0.97 12.30
N GLY A 119 -5.16 0.64 13.16
CA GLY A 119 -5.33 -0.26 14.30
C GLY A 119 -3.99 -0.79 14.82
N ASP A 120 -4.00 -1.48 15.96
CA ASP A 120 -2.82 -2.04 16.62
C ASP A 120 -2.85 -3.58 16.72
N GLY A 121 -3.77 -4.22 16.00
CA GLY A 121 -3.87 -5.66 15.92
C GLY A 121 -2.64 -6.33 15.32
N PRO A 122 -2.48 -7.66 15.51
CA PRO A 122 -1.30 -8.43 15.10
C PRO A 122 -1.24 -8.72 13.60
N VAL A 123 -1.56 -7.75 12.74
CA VAL A 123 -1.48 -7.90 11.28
C VAL A 123 -0.03 -8.15 10.87
N PRO A 124 0.29 -9.28 10.21
CA PRO A 124 1.63 -9.51 9.67
C PRO A 124 2.01 -8.38 8.71
N GLY A 125 3.22 -7.84 8.81
CA GLY A 125 3.65 -6.69 8.01
C GLY A 125 3.50 -6.93 6.50
N TRP A 126 3.80 -8.13 6.01
CA TRP A 126 3.57 -8.48 4.61
C TRP A 126 2.10 -8.38 4.19
N PHE A 127 1.16 -8.66 5.10
CA PHE A 127 -0.25 -8.68 4.75
C PHE A 127 -0.80 -7.27 4.65
N GLY A 128 -0.39 -6.36 5.55
CA GLY A 128 -0.69 -4.94 5.44
C GLY A 128 -0.12 -4.34 4.15
N GLU A 129 1.18 -4.49 3.93
CA GLU A 129 1.84 -3.94 2.73
C GLU A 129 1.34 -4.57 1.43
N GLY A 130 1.18 -5.90 1.40
CA GLY A 130 0.68 -6.62 0.24
C GLY A 130 -0.75 -6.22 -0.13
N LEU A 131 -1.60 -5.91 0.85
CA LEU A 131 -2.97 -5.49 0.61
C LEU A 131 -3.05 -4.01 0.20
N ALA A 132 -2.14 -3.15 0.68
CA ALA A 132 -1.98 -1.79 0.19
C ALA A 132 -1.54 -1.78 -1.28
N GLU A 133 -0.54 -2.59 -1.64
CA GLU A 133 -0.13 -2.81 -3.04
C GLU A 133 -1.25 -3.42 -3.90
N TYR A 134 -1.99 -4.38 -3.34
CA TYR A 134 -3.12 -4.99 -4.05
C TYR A 134 -4.17 -3.93 -4.38
N THR A 135 -4.51 -3.07 -3.42
CA THR A 135 -5.47 -1.98 -3.61
C THR A 135 -4.98 -0.98 -4.66
N ALA A 136 -3.69 -0.60 -4.62
CA ALA A 136 -3.07 0.30 -5.59
C ALA A 136 -3.12 -0.22 -7.03
N HIS A 137 -3.02 -1.54 -7.20
CA HIS A 137 -2.99 -2.20 -8.52
C HIS A 137 -4.28 -2.95 -8.88
N ARG A 138 -5.33 -2.87 -8.06
CA ARG A 138 -6.57 -3.66 -8.21
C ARG A 138 -7.22 -3.52 -9.58
N ARG A 139 -7.22 -2.29 -10.12
CA ARG A 139 -7.77 -1.96 -11.45
C ARG A 139 -6.70 -1.72 -12.51
N SER A 140 -5.46 -2.08 -12.23
CA SER A 140 -4.36 -1.97 -13.18
C SER A 140 -4.61 -2.87 -14.39
N THR A 141 -4.28 -2.38 -15.58
CA THR A 141 -4.24 -3.21 -16.79
C THR A 141 -2.92 -3.97 -16.93
N LEU A 142 -1.94 -3.71 -16.07
CA LEU A 142 -0.66 -4.42 -16.06
C LEU A 142 -0.85 -5.87 -15.62
N SER A 143 -0.14 -6.77 -16.28
CA SER A 143 -0.10 -8.18 -15.90
C SER A 143 0.66 -8.38 -14.58
N PRO A 144 0.41 -9.50 -13.85
CA PRO A 144 1.24 -9.86 -12.70
C PRO A 144 2.74 -9.95 -13.00
N GLN A 145 3.13 -10.25 -14.24
CA GLN A 145 4.51 -10.29 -14.67
C GLN A 145 5.14 -8.88 -14.76
N GLU A 146 4.36 -7.87 -15.13
CA GLU A 146 4.81 -6.48 -15.17
C GLU A 146 4.90 -5.88 -13.76
N ILE A 147 4.00 -6.26 -12.85
CA ILE A 147 3.98 -5.75 -11.47
C ILE A 147 5.01 -6.46 -10.58
N ALA A 148 5.03 -7.80 -10.61
CA ALA A 148 5.79 -8.63 -9.68
C ALA A 148 6.82 -9.53 -10.38
N GLY A 149 7.35 -9.09 -11.52
CA GLY A 149 8.27 -9.87 -12.36
C GLY A 149 9.48 -10.43 -11.60
N SER A 150 10.10 -9.64 -10.72
CA SER A 150 11.25 -10.07 -9.92
C SER A 150 10.93 -11.22 -8.97
N ALA A 151 9.74 -11.22 -8.36
CA ALA A 151 9.29 -12.32 -7.50
C ALA A 151 8.98 -13.58 -8.33
N LEU A 152 8.38 -13.41 -9.51
CA LEU A 152 8.08 -14.52 -10.42
C LEU A 152 9.33 -15.14 -11.07
N ASP A 153 10.40 -14.37 -11.26
CA ASP A 153 11.68 -14.90 -11.76
C ASP A 153 12.31 -15.91 -10.79
N ALA A 154 12.17 -15.71 -9.48
CA ALA A 154 12.60 -16.70 -8.48
C ALA A 154 11.76 -17.99 -8.57
N VAL A 155 10.44 -17.85 -8.77
CA VAL A 155 9.53 -18.99 -8.96
C VAL A 155 9.90 -19.78 -10.22
N ARG A 156 10.19 -19.09 -11.34
CA ARG A 156 10.67 -19.73 -12.59
C ARG A 156 11.96 -20.53 -12.41
N GLN A 157 12.82 -20.11 -11.48
CA GLN A 157 14.05 -20.81 -11.12
C GLN A 157 13.83 -21.94 -10.10
N GLY A 158 12.58 -22.26 -9.76
CA GLY A 158 12.21 -23.32 -8.82
C GLY A 158 12.29 -22.91 -7.35
N SER A 159 12.47 -21.62 -7.05
CA SER A 159 12.48 -21.11 -5.68
C SER A 159 11.09 -20.67 -5.26
N LEU A 160 10.30 -21.62 -4.75
CA LEU A 160 8.97 -21.34 -4.19
C LEU A 160 9.08 -20.83 -2.74
N PRO A 161 8.19 -19.91 -2.30
CA PRO A 161 8.11 -19.50 -0.90
C PRO A 161 7.83 -20.70 0.02
N THR A 162 8.62 -20.89 1.07
CA THR A 162 8.41 -21.96 2.07
C THR A 162 7.53 -21.51 3.25
N GLY A 163 7.03 -20.29 3.20
CA GLY A 163 6.20 -19.64 4.20
C GLY A 163 5.68 -18.31 3.66
N TRP A 164 4.84 -17.64 4.44
CA TRP A 164 4.40 -16.28 4.12
C TRP A 164 5.58 -15.31 4.02
N PRO A 165 5.46 -14.24 3.22
CA PRO A 165 6.53 -13.25 3.13
C PRO A 165 6.88 -12.72 4.53
N GLY A 166 8.17 -12.46 4.78
CA GLY A 166 8.60 -11.83 6.03
C GLY A 166 8.07 -10.39 6.14
N ALA A 167 8.32 -9.74 7.27
CA ALA A 167 8.08 -8.30 7.38
C ALA A 167 8.78 -7.57 6.23
N VAL A 168 8.02 -6.83 5.44
CA VAL A 168 8.57 -5.96 4.42
C VAL A 168 9.07 -4.71 5.15
N PRO A 169 10.37 -4.40 5.13
CA PRO A 169 10.86 -3.21 5.80
C PRO A 169 10.23 -1.96 5.17
N ALA A 170 9.75 -1.04 6.01
CA ALA A 170 9.20 0.25 5.59
C ALA A 170 10.27 1.17 4.95
N THR A 171 11.56 0.83 5.10
CA THR A 171 12.69 1.69 4.71
C THR A 171 13.73 0.96 3.85
N GLY A 172 14.15 1.57 2.72
CA GLY A 172 15.39 1.28 1.99
C GLY A 172 15.32 0.55 0.62
N GLY A 173 14.74 1.14 -0.43
CA GLY A 173 14.52 0.61 -1.80
C GLY A 173 15.68 0.00 -2.62
N THR A 174 16.49 -0.88 -2.03
CA THR A 174 17.28 -1.88 -2.74
C THR A 174 16.36 -2.89 -3.45
N GLY A 175 16.83 -3.51 -4.54
CA GLY A 175 16.04 -4.47 -5.33
C GLY A 175 15.45 -5.66 -4.55
N GLY A 176 16.00 -6.00 -3.38
CA GLY A 176 15.44 -7.02 -2.49
C GLY A 176 14.14 -6.59 -1.77
N GLN A 177 13.91 -5.29 -1.57
CA GLN A 177 12.69 -4.78 -0.93
C GLN A 177 11.50 -4.81 -1.88
N TRP A 178 11.72 -4.38 -3.11
CA TRP A 178 10.72 -4.49 -4.17
C TRP A 178 10.26 -5.95 -4.35
N GLN A 179 11.19 -6.91 -4.21
CA GLN A 179 10.84 -8.32 -4.23
C GLN A 179 9.93 -8.74 -3.05
N GLY A 180 10.12 -8.15 -1.87
CA GLY A 180 9.24 -8.34 -0.70
C GLY A 180 7.82 -7.86 -0.96
N TYR A 181 7.66 -6.60 -1.39
CA TYR A 181 6.37 -6.02 -1.79
C TYR A 181 5.71 -6.83 -2.92
N ALA A 182 6.46 -7.17 -3.96
CA ALA A 182 5.97 -7.97 -5.08
C ALA A 182 5.46 -9.36 -4.64
N THR A 183 6.17 -10.01 -3.71
CA THR A 183 5.76 -11.32 -3.18
C THR A 183 4.52 -11.19 -2.28
N ALA A 184 4.46 -10.16 -1.44
CA ALA A 184 3.30 -9.85 -0.61
C ALA A 184 2.05 -9.51 -1.44
N TRP A 185 2.23 -8.75 -2.51
CA TRP A 185 1.20 -8.47 -3.50
C TRP A 185 0.70 -9.75 -4.18
N LEU A 186 1.60 -10.64 -4.60
CA LEU A 186 1.21 -11.94 -5.19
C LEU A 186 0.41 -12.81 -4.22
N ALA A 187 0.74 -12.79 -2.92
CA ALA A 187 -0.04 -13.49 -1.90
C ALA A 187 -1.46 -12.93 -1.77
N CYS A 188 -1.61 -11.60 -1.70
CA CYS A 188 -2.92 -10.96 -1.65
C CYS A 188 -3.72 -11.18 -2.94
N LEU A 189 -3.06 -11.11 -4.10
CA LEU A 189 -3.66 -11.40 -5.40
C LEU A 189 -4.17 -12.84 -5.49
N TYR A 190 -3.42 -13.81 -4.96
CA TYR A 190 -3.86 -15.19 -4.87
C TYR A 190 -5.12 -15.32 -4.02
N ILE A 191 -5.13 -14.77 -2.80
CA ILE A 191 -6.30 -14.83 -1.90
C ILE A 191 -7.52 -14.18 -2.56
N ALA A 192 -7.36 -13.00 -3.17
CA ALA A 192 -8.45 -12.31 -3.85
C ALA A 192 -9.03 -13.10 -5.03
N ARG A 193 -8.20 -13.84 -5.77
CA ARG A 193 -8.62 -14.59 -6.97
C ARG A 193 -9.19 -15.96 -6.66
N GLU A 194 -8.63 -16.65 -5.67
CA GLU A 194 -9.05 -18.01 -5.32
C GLU A 194 -10.27 -18.01 -4.39
N TYR A 195 -10.37 -17.02 -3.49
CA TYR A 195 -11.46 -16.92 -2.52
C TYR A 195 -12.39 -15.78 -2.91
N SER A 196 -12.02 -14.54 -2.56
CA SER A 196 -12.65 -13.31 -3.06
C SER A 196 -11.93 -12.07 -2.49
N GLU A 197 -12.22 -10.90 -3.05
CA GLU A 197 -11.83 -9.61 -2.46
C GLU A 197 -12.48 -9.37 -1.09
N ASP A 198 -13.73 -9.80 -0.91
CA ASP A 198 -14.46 -9.66 0.36
C ASP A 198 -13.80 -10.52 1.47
N ASP A 199 -13.37 -11.74 1.13
CA ASP A 199 -12.64 -12.62 2.05
C ASP A 199 -11.27 -12.03 2.40
N LEU A 200 -10.57 -11.42 1.43
CA LEU A 200 -9.28 -10.76 1.67
C LEU A 200 -9.41 -9.60 2.67
N VAL A 201 -10.40 -8.73 2.50
CA VAL A 201 -10.68 -7.61 3.43
C VAL A 201 -11.20 -8.14 4.78
N THR A 202 -12.04 -9.17 4.78
CA THR A 202 -12.57 -9.79 6.01
C THR A 202 -11.45 -10.45 6.82
N LEU A 203 -10.51 -11.11 6.15
CA LEU A 203 -9.32 -11.69 6.77
C LEU A 203 -8.47 -10.61 7.42
N TYR A 204 -8.21 -9.50 6.71
CA TYR A 204 -7.50 -8.35 7.28
C TYR A 204 -8.17 -7.82 8.54
N ARG A 205 -9.47 -7.52 8.48
CA ARG A 205 -10.24 -7.01 9.63
C ARG A 205 -10.22 -7.98 10.80
N THR A 206 -10.36 -9.28 10.52
CA THR A 206 -10.34 -10.32 11.56
C THR A 206 -9.01 -10.38 12.31
N VAL A 207 -7.89 -10.24 11.58
CA VAL A 207 -6.56 -10.19 12.19
C VAL A 207 -6.37 -8.86 12.94
N GLN A 208 -6.77 -7.75 12.33
CA GLN A 208 -6.71 -6.42 12.96
C GLN A 208 -7.53 -6.35 14.26
N ASP A 209 -8.64 -7.07 14.36
CA ASP A 209 -9.47 -7.17 15.56
C ASP A 209 -8.85 -8.07 16.66
N GLY A 210 -7.63 -8.57 16.47
CA GLY A 210 -6.83 -9.23 17.49
C GLY A 210 -6.70 -10.74 17.35
N ARG A 211 -7.28 -11.36 16.31
CA ARG A 211 -7.03 -12.79 16.04
C ARG A 211 -5.65 -12.96 15.43
N SER A 212 -4.95 -14.05 15.77
CA SER A 212 -3.72 -14.40 15.06
C SER A 212 -4.04 -14.80 13.62
N TRP A 213 -3.06 -14.71 12.74
CA TRP A 213 -3.16 -15.15 11.35
C TRP A 213 -3.66 -16.60 11.24
N GLU A 214 -3.08 -17.50 12.04
CA GLU A 214 -3.37 -18.93 12.07
C GLU A 214 -4.80 -19.23 12.57
N GLN A 215 -5.40 -18.30 13.32
CA GLN A 215 -6.80 -18.40 13.76
C GLN A 215 -7.77 -17.78 12.74
N ALA A 216 -7.34 -16.72 12.06
CA ALA A 216 -8.17 -15.97 11.13
C ALA A 216 -8.34 -16.71 9.79
N VAL A 217 -7.27 -17.32 9.26
CA VAL A 217 -7.29 -18.08 8.01
C VAL A 217 -8.38 -19.17 7.99
N PRO A 218 -8.43 -20.13 8.93
CA PRO A 218 -9.48 -21.14 8.92
C PRO A 218 -10.87 -20.58 9.22
N ALA A 219 -10.95 -19.49 9.98
CA ALA A 219 -12.24 -18.86 10.31
C ALA A 219 -12.88 -18.15 9.11
N VAL A 220 -12.07 -17.56 8.22
CA VAL A 220 -12.55 -16.78 7.07
C VAL A 220 -12.52 -17.61 5.78
N LEU A 221 -11.42 -18.31 5.52
CA LEU A 221 -11.19 -19.02 4.24
C LEU A 221 -11.57 -20.51 4.29
N GLY A 222 -11.82 -21.06 5.48
CA GLY A 222 -12.23 -22.45 5.64
C GLY A 222 -11.13 -23.50 5.38
N VAL A 223 -9.87 -23.07 5.28
CA VAL A 223 -8.68 -23.92 5.08
C VAL A 223 -7.65 -23.70 6.19
N SER A 224 -6.72 -24.63 6.39
CA SER A 224 -5.57 -24.41 7.28
C SER A 224 -4.56 -23.43 6.66
N ASP A 225 -3.68 -22.89 7.49
CA ASP A 225 -2.58 -22.03 7.02
C ASP A 225 -1.64 -22.77 6.06
N GLU A 226 -1.36 -24.04 6.36
CA GLU A 226 -0.53 -24.92 5.52
C GLU A 226 -1.21 -25.24 4.17
N GLU A 227 -2.51 -25.47 4.18
CA GLU A 227 -3.30 -25.67 2.96
C GLU A 227 -3.31 -24.41 2.10
N LEU A 228 -3.49 -23.24 2.71
CA LEU A 228 -3.46 -21.95 2.03
C LEU A 228 -2.09 -21.68 1.39
N LEU A 229 -0.99 -21.91 2.12
CA LEU A 229 0.39 -21.78 1.64
C LEU A 229 0.68 -22.75 0.48
N THR A 230 0.26 -24.01 0.60
CA THR A 230 0.42 -25.02 -0.46
C THR A 230 -0.36 -24.62 -1.72
N GLY A 231 -1.59 -24.12 -1.56
CA GLY A 231 -2.39 -23.60 -2.66
C GLY A 231 -1.72 -22.40 -3.34
N TRP A 232 -1.14 -21.49 -2.57
CA TRP A 232 -0.40 -20.34 -3.11
C TRP A 232 0.83 -20.77 -3.93
N GLN A 233 1.61 -21.75 -3.43
CA GLN A 233 2.76 -22.30 -4.15
C GLN A 233 2.37 -22.91 -5.51
N HIS A 234 1.28 -23.68 -5.55
CA HIS A 234 0.73 -24.23 -6.79
C HIS A 234 0.26 -23.11 -7.72
N TRP A 235 -0.46 -22.13 -7.19
CA TRP A 235 -0.93 -20.98 -7.96
C TRP A 235 0.21 -20.18 -8.59
N LEU A 236 1.32 -19.97 -7.87
CA LEU A 236 2.52 -19.31 -8.39
C LEU A 236 3.15 -20.10 -9.55
N THR A 237 3.22 -21.43 -9.42
CA THR A 237 3.74 -22.32 -10.47
C THR A 237 2.87 -22.25 -11.73
N ASP A 238 1.55 -22.28 -11.55
CA ASP A 238 0.58 -22.13 -12.64
C ASP A 238 0.69 -20.76 -13.31
N LEU A 239 0.87 -19.70 -12.53
CA LEU A 239 0.99 -18.33 -13.03
C LEU A 239 2.23 -18.16 -13.92
N VAL A 240 3.38 -18.74 -13.54
CA VAL A 240 4.59 -18.68 -14.37
C VAL A 240 4.56 -19.64 -15.57
N ALA A 241 3.80 -20.74 -15.49
CA ALA A 241 3.65 -21.67 -16.61
C ALA A 241 2.75 -21.12 -17.74
N ARG A 242 1.86 -20.18 -17.42
CA ARG A 242 0.92 -19.54 -18.36
C ARG A 242 1.46 -18.23 -18.96
N SER A 243 2.62 -17.75 -18.49
CA SER A 243 3.29 -16.52 -18.94
C SER A 243 4.31 -16.80 -20.03
#